data_AF-A0AAW1L141-F1
#
_entry.id   AF-A0AAW1L141-F1
#
_cell.length_a   1.000
_cell.length_b   1.000
_cell.length_c   1.000
_cell.angle_alpha   90.00
_cell.angle_beta   90.00
_cell.angle_gamma   90.00
#
_symmetry.space_group_name_H-M   'P 1'
#
loop_
_entity.id
_entity.type
_entity.pdbx_description
1 polymer ?
#
loop_
_entity_poly.entity_id
_entity_poly.type
_entity_poly.pdbx_seq_one_letter_code
_entity_poly.pdbx_strand_id
1 'polypeptide(L)'
;MCMNSLDLSQYPKLKKAVISVEDGSSVDYVAIVGTNLECFKYEIHDETECQISPAACAGIRDLTLLGCTVDHAHLFKDLTATFPLLEQLDFYVYDTDTIKASAASFALRKIKFWSRGSIQVKKLHIECPNLTLLDFSTGVMTDLYVDCPRLRVFHYCATTVPDRLFFRAGDDLEDINLTLSVNYALDTLWFLNLRAFLFLVMANRPTYLTFYFTLPMATFEPEELEVIEASPRYNVHLTLYLTWQDMPNIAPLMDALLWIIRPTSFTIYHHTQVYIFRF
;
A
#
# COMPACT_ATOMS: atom_id res chain seq x y z
N MET A 1 21.68 19.71 18.01
CA MET A 1 21.21 21.09 18.34
C MET A 1 19.73 21.07 17.97
N CYS A 2 18.82 21.10 18.94
CA CYS A 2 17.39 20.97 18.64
C CYS A 2 16.88 22.24 17.95
N MET A 3 16.24 22.10 16.80
CA MET A 3 15.62 23.22 16.10
C MET A 3 14.12 23.10 16.31
N ASN A 4 13.58 23.86 17.25
CA ASN A 4 12.20 23.67 17.72
C ASN A 4 11.15 23.98 16.64
N SER A 5 11.47 24.83 15.65
CA SER A 5 10.55 25.12 14.55
C SER A 5 11.26 25.59 13.28
N LEU A 6 10.70 25.21 12.12
CA LEU A 6 11.11 25.67 10.80
C LEU A 6 9.93 26.27 10.04
N ASP A 7 9.97 27.58 9.81
CA ASP A 7 8.98 28.27 8.98
C ASP A 7 9.55 28.57 7.58
N LEU A 8 9.02 27.88 6.57
CA LEU A 8 9.49 28.01 5.19
C LEU A 8 8.97 29.27 4.50
N SER A 9 7.98 29.97 5.08
CA SER A 9 7.46 31.23 4.52
C SER A 9 8.52 32.34 4.47
N GLN A 10 9.54 32.24 5.31
CA GLN A 10 10.68 33.18 5.37
C GLN A 10 11.57 33.11 4.12
N TYR A 11 11.39 32.09 3.28
CA TYR A 11 12.17 31.87 2.05
C TYR A 11 11.28 31.93 0.80
N PRO A 12 10.75 33.09 0.40
CA PRO A 12 9.72 33.21 -0.64
C PRO A 12 10.18 32.80 -2.05
N LYS A 13 11.50 32.72 -2.28
CA LYS A 13 12.11 32.24 -3.53
C LYS A 13 12.44 30.74 -3.51
N LEU A 14 12.24 30.08 -2.38
CA LEU A 14 12.54 28.66 -2.23
C LEU A 14 11.53 27.84 -3.03
N LYS A 15 12.04 27.01 -3.94
CA LYS A 15 11.23 26.09 -4.75
C LYS A 15 11.34 24.64 -4.29
N LYS A 16 12.43 24.31 -3.61
CA LYS A 16 12.74 22.96 -3.15
C LYS A 16 13.22 23.03 -1.72
N ALA A 17 12.63 22.20 -0.87
CA ALA A 17 13.06 22.03 0.52
C ALA A 17 13.17 20.54 0.81
N VAL A 18 14.31 20.14 1.34
CA VAL A 18 14.56 18.77 1.82
C VAL A 18 15.04 18.90 3.24
N ILE A 19 14.32 18.27 4.15
CA ILE A 19 14.63 18.24 5.57
C ILE A 19 14.93 16.78 5.92
N SER A 20 16.21 16.56 6.19
CA SER A 20 16.79 15.31 6.65
C SER A 20 17.64 15.65 7.85
N VAL A 21 17.50 14.91 8.94
CA VAL A 21 18.21 15.19 10.17
C VAL A 21 19.07 13.99 10.54
N GLU A 22 20.34 14.26 10.88
CA GLU A 22 21.28 13.25 11.38
C GLU A 22 20.88 12.79 12.80
N ASP A 23 21.25 11.56 13.15
CA ASP A 23 20.91 10.93 14.42
C ASP A 23 21.11 11.87 15.63
N GLY A 24 20.02 12.11 16.38
CA GLY A 24 20.04 12.86 17.63
C GLY A 24 19.68 14.35 17.54
N SER A 25 19.30 14.86 16.37
CA SER A 25 18.61 16.16 16.27
C SER A 25 17.14 15.95 15.89
N SER A 26 16.24 16.80 16.41
CA SER A 26 14.82 16.80 16.06
C SER A 26 14.42 18.17 15.52
N VAL A 27 13.43 18.17 14.64
CA VAL A 27 12.63 19.35 14.32
C VAL A 27 11.24 19.07 14.84
N ASP A 28 10.77 19.83 15.83
CA ASP A 28 9.48 19.53 16.45
C ASP A 28 8.32 19.98 15.55
N TYR A 29 8.54 21.03 14.75
CA TYR A 29 7.50 21.66 13.95
C TYR A 29 8.01 22.24 12.62
N VAL A 30 7.28 22.01 11.53
CA VAL A 30 7.55 22.58 10.20
C VAL A 30 6.30 23.24 9.63
N ALA A 31 6.38 24.53 9.28
CA ALA A 31 5.30 25.27 8.61
C ALA A 31 5.55 25.46 7.12
N ILE A 32 4.60 25.02 6.30
CA ILE A 32 4.53 25.20 4.85
C ILE A 32 3.32 26.10 4.53
N VAL A 33 3.48 27.40 4.79
CA VAL A 33 2.42 28.41 4.63
C VAL A 33 2.90 29.52 3.71
N GLY A 34 2.11 29.86 2.68
CA GLY A 34 2.44 30.95 1.76
C GLY A 34 3.72 30.74 0.94
N THR A 35 4.12 29.49 0.72
CA THR A 35 5.34 29.13 -0.03
C THR A 35 5.03 28.84 -1.50
N ASN A 36 6.02 29.01 -2.38
CA ASN A 36 5.96 28.60 -3.78
C ASN A 36 6.75 27.30 -4.04
N LEU A 37 6.68 26.36 -3.09
CA LEU A 37 7.40 25.09 -3.22
C LEU A 37 6.83 24.26 -4.36
N GLU A 38 7.73 23.73 -5.17
CA GLU A 38 7.46 22.71 -6.19
C GLU A 38 7.84 21.32 -5.66
N CYS A 39 8.78 21.25 -4.71
CA CYS A 39 9.23 20.01 -4.09
C CYS A 39 9.40 20.21 -2.59
N PHE A 40 8.79 19.33 -1.79
CA PHE A 40 8.99 19.26 -0.35
C PHE A 40 9.25 17.82 0.07
N LYS A 41 10.33 17.62 0.84
CA LYS A 41 10.66 16.31 1.40
C LYS A 41 10.98 16.43 2.88
N TYR A 42 10.29 15.64 3.67
CA TYR A 42 10.55 15.39 5.07
C TYR A 42 10.84 13.89 5.24
N GLU A 43 12.07 13.55 5.62
CA GLU A 43 12.56 12.16 5.63
C GLU A 43 13.10 11.78 7.02
N ILE A 44 12.37 12.09 8.09
CA ILE A 44 12.83 11.90 9.47
C ILE A 44 11.86 11.00 10.22
N HIS A 45 12.37 9.95 10.88
CA HIS A 45 11.56 8.95 11.57
C HIS A 45 11.08 9.36 12.97
N ASP A 46 10.94 10.66 13.25
CA ASP A 46 10.47 11.20 14.53
C ASP A 46 9.16 11.98 14.34
N GLU A 47 8.26 11.91 15.33
CA GLU A 47 6.90 12.50 15.32
C GLU A 47 6.93 14.03 15.25
N THR A 48 7.20 14.55 14.06
CA THR A 48 7.25 15.99 13.78
C THR A 48 5.89 16.47 13.33
N GLU A 49 5.42 17.57 13.89
CA GLU A 49 4.20 18.19 13.41
C GLU A 49 4.49 19.05 12.17
N CYS A 50 3.83 18.74 11.05
CA CYS A 50 3.92 19.50 9.83
C CYS A 50 2.60 20.21 9.56
N GLN A 51 2.65 21.54 9.62
CA GLN A 51 1.53 22.38 9.20
C GLN A 51 1.64 22.65 7.71
N ILE A 52 0.68 22.14 6.94
CA ILE A 52 0.61 22.37 5.50
C ILE A 52 -0.69 23.09 5.18
N SER A 53 -0.58 24.31 4.66
CA SER A 53 -1.76 25.05 4.20
C SER A 53 -2.16 24.61 2.77
N PRO A 54 -3.46 24.48 2.45
CA PRO A 54 -3.92 24.16 1.09
C PRO A 54 -3.36 25.11 0.01
N ALA A 55 -3.17 26.39 0.35
CA ALA A 55 -2.62 27.38 -0.58
C ALA A 55 -1.17 27.08 -0.98
N ALA A 56 -0.37 26.51 -0.07
CA ALA A 56 1.00 26.12 -0.36
C ALA A 56 1.08 24.83 -1.21
N CYS A 57 0.03 24.02 -1.23
CA CYS A 57 -0.03 22.75 -1.95
C CYS A 57 -0.18 22.91 -3.48
N ALA A 58 -0.70 24.06 -3.95
CA ALA A 58 -1.08 24.24 -5.35
C ALA A 58 0.09 24.11 -6.35
N GLY A 59 1.31 24.48 -5.91
CA GLY A 59 2.53 24.40 -6.72
C GLY A 59 3.30 23.09 -6.60
N ILE A 60 2.96 22.24 -5.62
CA ILE A 60 3.76 21.07 -5.26
C ILE A 60 3.58 19.97 -6.32
N ARG A 61 4.73 19.49 -6.82
CA ARG A 61 4.84 18.37 -7.75
C ARG A 61 5.37 17.12 -7.08
N ASP A 62 6.34 17.28 -6.18
CA ASP A 62 6.96 16.18 -5.44
C ASP A 62 6.77 16.40 -3.94
N LEU A 63 6.04 15.51 -3.28
CA LEU A 63 5.77 15.57 -1.85
C LEU A 63 6.22 14.29 -1.16
N THR A 64 7.13 14.41 -0.20
CA THR A 64 7.56 13.32 0.69
C THR A 64 7.36 13.74 2.14
N LEU A 65 6.59 12.95 2.89
CA LEU A 65 6.16 13.21 4.27
C LEU A 65 6.34 11.94 5.11
N LEU A 66 7.59 11.61 5.40
CA LEU A 66 7.95 10.42 6.17
C LEU A 66 8.20 10.80 7.63
N GLY A 67 7.40 10.23 8.53
CA GLY A 67 7.50 10.42 9.98
C GLY A 67 6.87 11.70 10.52
N CYS A 68 6.23 12.54 9.70
CA CYS A 68 5.52 13.72 10.18
C CYS A 68 4.00 13.51 10.30
N THR A 69 3.40 14.04 11.35
CA THR A 69 1.94 14.20 11.46
C THR A 69 1.53 15.48 10.74
N VAL A 70 0.47 15.43 9.93
CA VAL A 70 -0.04 16.62 9.24
C VAL A 70 -1.29 17.11 9.95
N ASP A 71 -1.29 18.37 10.36
CA ASP A 71 -2.38 19.03 11.10
C ASP A 71 -3.75 18.93 10.38
N HIS A 72 -3.72 18.90 9.05
CA HIS A 72 -4.88 18.75 8.20
C HIS A 72 -4.84 17.42 7.44
N ALA A 73 -4.95 16.27 8.12
CA ALA A 73 -4.95 14.95 7.47
C ALA A 73 -6.00 14.77 6.35
N HIS A 74 -7.06 15.57 6.37
CA HIS A 74 -8.07 15.61 5.30
C HIS A 74 -7.52 16.08 3.94
N LEU A 75 -6.34 16.71 3.89
CA LEU A 75 -5.65 17.07 2.65
C LEU A 75 -5.40 15.86 1.72
N PHE A 76 -5.29 14.66 2.31
CA PHE A 76 -5.06 13.43 1.55
C PHE A 76 -6.35 12.68 1.20
N LYS A 77 -7.51 13.19 1.60
CA LYS A 77 -8.81 12.59 1.23
C LYS A 77 -9.11 12.74 -0.25
N ASP A 78 -8.78 13.88 -0.85
CA ASP A 78 -8.92 14.13 -2.29
C ASP A 78 -7.68 14.86 -2.83
N LEU A 79 -6.73 14.09 -3.34
CA LEU A 79 -5.47 14.60 -3.87
C LEU A 79 -5.69 15.52 -5.07
N THR A 80 -6.77 15.33 -5.83
CA THR A 80 -7.07 16.16 -6.99
C THR A 80 -7.41 17.59 -6.59
N ALA A 81 -8.18 17.75 -5.52
CA ALA A 81 -8.58 19.07 -5.04
C ALA A 81 -7.41 19.82 -4.38
N THR A 82 -6.58 19.10 -3.63
CA THR A 82 -5.53 19.72 -2.81
C THR A 82 -4.20 19.89 -3.56
N PHE A 83 -3.82 18.95 -4.42
CA PHE A 83 -2.53 18.94 -5.10
C PHE A 83 -2.70 18.78 -6.62
N PRO A 84 -3.14 19.82 -7.34
CA PRO A 84 -3.49 19.72 -8.76
C PRO A 84 -2.29 19.43 -9.68
N LEU A 85 -1.06 19.76 -9.24
CA LEU A 85 0.17 19.56 -10.00
C LEU A 85 1.01 18.37 -9.50
N LEU A 86 0.49 17.57 -8.56
CA LEU A 86 1.25 16.49 -7.94
C LEU A 86 1.64 15.42 -8.97
N GLU A 87 2.93 15.16 -9.05
CA GLU A 87 3.54 14.11 -9.87
C GLU A 87 3.93 12.91 -9.01
N GLN A 88 4.41 13.14 -7.78
CA GLN A 88 4.85 12.11 -6.85
C GLN A 88 4.40 12.41 -5.42
N LEU A 89 3.82 11.40 -4.78
CA LEU A 89 3.43 11.43 -3.38
C LEU A 89 4.05 10.25 -2.65
N ASP A 90 4.70 10.53 -1.53
CA ASP A 90 5.22 9.54 -0.61
C ASP A 90 4.94 9.97 0.84
N PHE A 91 4.11 9.25 1.60
CA PHE A 91 3.71 9.72 2.93
C PHE A 91 3.29 8.62 3.90
N TYR A 92 3.39 8.91 5.20
CA TYR A 92 2.74 8.11 6.23
C TYR A 92 1.34 8.64 6.54
N VAL A 93 0.36 7.73 6.59
CA VAL A 93 -1.03 8.05 6.93
C VAL A 93 -1.22 7.96 8.44
N TYR A 94 -1.61 9.08 9.04
CA TYR A 94 -1.89 9.16 10.48
C TYR A 94 -3.37 9.38 10.82
N ASP A 95 -4.19 9.91 9.91
CA ASP A 95 -5.62 10.14 10.23
C ASP A 95 -6.50 10.29 8.97
N THR A 96 -6.49 9.26 8.11
CA THR A 96 -7.54 9.17 7.08
C THR A 96 -7.99 7.73 6.85
N ASP A 97 -9.29 7.56 6.73
CA ASP A 97 -9.94 6.29 6.38
C ASP A 97 -10.09 6.12 4.86
N THR A 98 -9.95 7.22 4.12
CA THR A 98 -10.23 7.30 2.69
C THR A 98 -9.15 8.10 1.98
N ILE A 99 -8.66 7.57 0.85
CA ILE A 99 -7.81 8.31 -0.08
C ILE A 99 -8.45 8.25 -1.46
N LYS A 100 -8.58 9.41 -2.09
CA LYS A 100 -9.09 9.54 -3.45
C LYS A 100 -8.12 10.34 -4.32
N ALA A 101 -7.87 9.85 -5.52
CA ALA A 101 -7.28 10.59 -6.62
C ALA A 101 -8.10 10.30 -7.88
N SER A 102 -8.53 11.35 -8.56
CA SER A 102 -9.40 11.24 -9.75
C SER A 102 -8.64 11.51 -11.04
N ALA A 103 -9.30 11.30 -12.19
CA ALA A 103 -8.67 11.46 -13.51
C ALA A 103 -8.12 12.87 -13.76
N ALA A 104 -8.63 13.87 -13.02
CA ALA A 104 -8.12 15.24 -13.07
C ALA A 104 -6.71 15.39 -12.47
N SER A 105 -6.22 14.42 -11.68
CA SER A 105 -4.81 14.31 -11.26
C SER A 105 -3.93 13.77 -12.39
N PHE A 106 -4.00 14.40 -13.58
CA PHE A 106 -3.32 13.92 -14.79
C PHE A 106 -1.78 13.97 -14.68
N ALA A 107 -1.24 14.80 -13.78
CA ALA A 107 0.19 14.88 -13.51
C ALA A 107 0.72 13.72 -12.66
N LEU A 108 -0.14 13.04 -11.91
CA LEU A 108 0.28 12.03 -10.93
C LEU A 108 0.88 10.81 -11.62
N ARG A 109 2.07 10.41 -11.17
CA ARG A 109 2.85 9.28 -11.70
C ARG A 109 3.14 8.23 -10.64
N LYS A 110 3.28 8.63 -9.38
CA LYS A 110 3.64 7.74 -8.28
C LYS A 110 2.87 8.09 -7.01
N ILE A 111 2.27 7.09 -6.38
CA ILE A 111 1.74 7.18 -5.02
C ILE A 111 2.39 6.08 -4.19
N LYS A 112 2.97 6.50 -3.07
CA LYS A 112 3.43 5.63 -2.00
C LYS A 112 2.81 6.05 -0.68
N PHE A 113 2.25 5.10 0.07
CA PHE A 113 1.86 5.41 1.44
C PHE A 113 1.89 4.22 2.38
N TRP A 114 2.14 4.48 3.66
CA TRP A 114 2.09 3.46 4.70
C TRP A 114 1.28 3.96 5.90
N SER A 115 0.41 3.12 6.44
CA SER A 115 -0.22 3.36 7.73
C SER A 115 0.41 2.48 8.81
N ARG A 116 0.51 2.99 10.04
CA ARG A 116 0.96 2.24 11.22
C ARG A 116 -0.16 2.12 12.24
N GLY A 117 -0.20 0.98 12.93
CA GLY A 117 -1.04 0.77 14.10
C GLY A 117 -2.54 0.68 13.77
N SER A 118 -3.36 1.37 14.57
CA SER A 118 -4.83 1.33 14.49
C SER A 118 -5.42 2.20 13.38
N ILE A 119 -4.62 3.05 12.74
CA ILE A 119 -5.07 3.92 11.65
C ILE A 119 -4.99 3.15 10.34
N GLN A 120 -6.12 3.12 9.63
CA GLN A 120 -6.30 2.27 8.47
C GLN A 120 -7.02 3.04 7.38
N VAL A 121 -6.40 3.09 6.20
CA VAL A 121 -7.09 3.47 4.97
C VAL A 121 -7.97 2.28 4.59
N LYS A 122 -9.28 2.45 4.78
CA LYS A 122 -10.29 1.43 4.47
C LYS A 122 -10.75 1.54 3.02
N LYS A 123 -10.69 2.75 2.46
CA LYS A 123 -11.18 3.06 1.11
C LYS A 123 -10.10 3.74 0.29
N LEU A 124 -9.73 3.10 -0.81
CA LEU A 124 -8.79 3.65 -1.77
C LEU A 124 -9.46 3.74 -3.14
N HIS A 125 -9.56 4.96 -3.68
CA HIS A 125 -10.11 5.21 -5.00
C HIS A 125 -9.11 5.99 -5.85
N ILE A 126 -8.44 5.30 -6.77
CA ILE A 126 -7.40 5.88 -7.61
C ILE A 126 -7.77 5.68 -9.08
N GLU A 127 -8.19 6.77 -9.71
CA GLU A 127 -8.46 6.86 -11.15
C GLU A 127 -7.45 7.81 -11.75
N CYS A 128 -6.26 7.34 -12.13
CA CYS A 128 -5.18 8.22 -12.58
C CYS A 128 -4.59 7.69 -13.90
N PRO A 129 -4.88 8.34 -15.05
CA PRO A 129 -4.55 7.78 -16.37
C PRO A 129 -3.05 7.63 -16.63
N ASN A 130 -2.22 8.35 -15.88
CA ASN A 130 -0.77 8.32 -16.03
C ASN A 130 -0.04 7.76 -14.81
N LEU A 131 -0.76 7.22 -13.83
CA LEU A 131 -0.11 6.62 -12.67
C LEU A 131 0.67 5.39 -13.14
N THR A 132 1.95 5.34 -12.80
CA THR A 132 2.88 4.27 -13.17
C THR A 132 3.23 3.39 -11.98
N LEU A 133 3.13 3.91 -10.76
CA LEU A 133 3.42 3.20 -9.53
C LEU A 133 2.36 3.50 -8.49
N LEU A 134 1.78 2.44 -7.94
CA LEU A 134 0.93 2.47 -6.76
C LEU A 134 1.50 1.45 -5.76
N ASP A 135 2.02 1.94 -4.66
CA ASP A 135 2.61 1.12 -3.59
C ASP A 135 2.00 1.56 -2.27
N PHE A 136 1.34 0.66 -1.55
CA PHE A 136 0.79 1.04 -0.27
C PHE A 136 0.73 -0.09 0.73
N SER A 137 0.84 0.31 2.01
CA SER A 137 0.56 -0.54 3.15
C SER A 137 -0.53 0.06 4.02
N THR A 138 -1.56 -0.70 4.30
CA THR A 138 -2.61 -0.35 5.27
C THR A 138 -2.88 -1.51 6.23
N GLY A 139 -3.75 -1.31 7.22
CA GLY A 139 -4.32 -2.41 8.00
C GLY A 139 -5.45 -3.09 7.22
N VAL A 140 -6.68 -2.79 7.57
CA VAL A 140 -7.87 -3.31 6.89
C VAL A 140 -8.17 -2.47 5.64
N MET A 141 -8.33 -3.14 4.51
CA MET A 141 -8.85 -2.55 3.27
C MET A 141 -10.24 -3.14 3.01
N THR A 142 -11.26 -2.29 2.86
CA THR A 142 -12.64 -2.71 2.55
C THR A 142 -13.00 -2.43 1.09
N ASP A 143 -12.65 -1.24 0.58
CA ASP A 143 -12.98 -0.80 -0.77
C ASP A 143 -11.71 -0.41 -1.53
N LEU A 144 -11.36 -1.16 -2.57
CA LEU A 144 -10.24 -0.88 -3.45
C LEU A 144 -10.75 -0.64 -4.89
N TYR A 145 -10.61 0.59 -5.36
CA TYR A 145 -10.88 0.98 -6.73
C TYR A 145 -9.61 1.52 -7.38
N VAL A 146 -9.09 0.81 -8.37
CA VAL A 146 -7.90 1.21 -9.14
C VAL A 146 -8.24 1.19 -10.62
N ASP A 147 -8.16 2.35 -11.24
CA ASP A 147 -8.35 2.55 -12.67
C ASP A 147 -7.19 3.37 -13.23
N CYS A 148 -6.12 2.65 -13.56
CA CYS A 148 -4.82 3.24 -13.93
C CYS A 148 -4.27 2.50 -15.16
N PRO A 149 -4.69 2.89 -16.39
CA PRO A 149 -4.30 2.19 -17.61
C PRO A 149 -2.79 2.19 -17.91
N ARG A 150 -2.00 3.05 -17.27
CA ARG A 150 -0.52 3.11 -17.42
C ARG A 150 0.24 2.56 -16.21
N LEU A 151 -0.44 1.86 -15.31
CA LEU A 151 0.17 1.29 -14.11
C LEU A 151 1.17 0.20 -14.49
N ARG A 152 2.41 0.34 -14.04
CA ARG A 152 3.51 -0.61 -14.26
C ARG A 152 3.87 -1.39 -13.01
N VAL A 153 3.71 -0.76 -11.84
CA VAL A 153 4.03 -1.34 -10.53
C VAL A 153 2.82 -1.22 -9.62
N PHE A 154 2.36 -2.35 -9.10
CA PHE A 154 1.28 -2.44 -8.12
C PHE A 154 1.73 -3.24 -6.91
N HIS A 155 1.97 -2.54 -5.79
CA HIS A 155 2.26 -3.17 -4.51
C HIS A 155 1.13 -2.94 -3.54
N TYR A 156 0.62 -4.03 -3.01
CA TYR A 156 -0.47 -4.07 -2.05
C TYR A 156 0.01 -4.75 -0.78
N CYS A 157 -0.03 -4.04 0.35
CA CYS A 157 0.24 -4.61 1.66
C CYS A 157 -0.93 -4.32 2.60
N ALA A 158 -1.58 -5.36 3.10
CA ALA A 158 -2.71 -5.21 4.02
C ALA A 158 -2.82 -6.39 4.98
N THR A 159 -3.74 -6.30 5.95
CA THR A 159 -4.12 -7.46 6.77
C THR A 159 -5.27 -8.25 6.16
N THR A 160 -6.10 -7.64 5.31
CA THR A 160 -7.30 -8.25 4.72
C THR A 160 -7.25 -8.24 3.20
N VAL A 161 -8.04 -9.09 2.56
CA VAL A 161 -8.41 -8.92 1.14
C VAL A 161 -9.54 -7.88 1.06
N PRO A 162 -9.61 -7.00 0.04
CA PRO A 162 -10.71 -6.05 -0.07
C PRO A 162 -12.06 -6.75 -0.30
N ASP A 163 -13.11 -6.28 0.39
CA ASP A 163 -14.48 -6.77 0.19
C ASP A 163 -15.06 -6.33 -1.15
N ARG A 164 -14.74 -5.09 -1.55
CA ARG A 164 -15.12 -4.51 -2.83
C ARG A 164 -13.89 -4.17 -3.63
N LEU A 165 -13.84 -4.69 -4.86
CA LEU A 165 -12.70 -4.55 -5.72
C LEU A 165 -13.13 -4.13 -7.12
N PHE A 166 -12.46 -3.10 -7.63
CA PHE A 166 -12.36 -2.80 -9.05
C PHE A 166 -10.89 -2.60 -9.38
N PHE A 167 -10.39 -3.30 -10.39
CA PHE A 167 -9.01 -3.20 -10.82
C PHE A 167 -8.93 -3.19 -12.34
N ARG A 168 -8.45 -2.07 -12.90
CA ARG A 168 -8.17 -1.92 -14.33
C ARG A 168 -6.79 -1.30 -14.49
N ALA A 169 -5.87 -2.09 -15.04
CA ALA A 169 -4.54 -1.68 -15.44
C ALA A 169 -4.27 -2.10 -16.88
N GLY A 170 -3.39 -1.37 -17.58
CA GLY A 170 -2.99 -1.71 -18.94
C GLY A 170 -2.10 -2.94 -19.01
N ASP A 171 -1.76 -3.35 -20.23
CA ASP A 171 -0.93 -4.53 -20.50
C ASP A 171 0.52 -4.38 -20.03
N ASP A 172 0.97 -3.15 -19.81
CA ASP A 172 2.32 -2.79 -19.34
C ASP A 172 2.51 -2.98 -17.81
N LEU A 173 1.57 -3.61 -17.11
CA LEU A 173 1.72 -3.95 -15.70
C LEU A 173 2.77 -5.07 -15.54
N GLU A 174 3.92 -4.71 -14.99
CA GLU A 174 5.12 -5.55 -14.96
C GLU A 174 5.39 -6.17 -13.60
N ASP A 175 5.13 -5.42 -12.52
CA ASP A 175 5.46 -5.81 -11.15
C ASP A 175 4.21 -5.78 -10.27
N ILE A 176 3.83 -6.96 -9.77
CA ILE A 176 2.69 -7.15 -8.89
C ILE A 176 3.21 -7.83 -7.63
N ASN A 177 3.18 -7.10 -6.51
CA ASN A 177 3.54 -7.63 -5.21
C ASN A 177 2.38 -7.50 -4.24
N LEU A 178 1.86 -8.63 -3.78
CA LEU A 178 0.72 -8.72 -2.88
C LEU A 178 1.22 -9.29 -1.57
N THR A 179 1.09 -8.53 -0.49
CA THR A 179 1.50 -8.92 0.86
C THR A 179 0.30 -8.88 1.80
N LEU A 180 0.02 -10.01 2.44
CA LEU A 180 -1.08 -10.15 3.38
C LEU A 180 -0.56 -10.58 4.75
N SER A 181 -0.75 -9.73 5.77
CA SER A 181 -0.42 -10.03 7.16
C SER A 181 -1.64 -10.55 7.90
N VAL A 182 -1.75 -11.88 8.00
CA VAL A 182 -2.92 -12.58 8.51
C VAL A 182 -2.71 -12.98 9.97
N ASN A 183 -3.54 -12.43 10.84
CA ASN A 183 -3.53 -12.67 12.28
C ASN A 183 -4.92 -13.02 12.85
N TYR A 184 -5.82 -13.52 11.99
CA TYR A 184 -7.19 -13.90 12.34
C TYR A 184 -7.58 -15.25 11.72
N ALA A 185 -8.73 -15.79 12.14
CA ALA A 185 -9.25 -17.06 11.65
C ALA A 185 -9.69 -16.96 10.18
N LEU A 186 -9.38 -17.98 9.40
CA LEU A 186 -9.66 -18.08 7.97
C LEU A 186 -10.81 -19.05 7.75
N ASP A 187 -11.84 -18.57 7.08
CA ASP A 187 -13.00 -19.37 6.66
C ASP A 187 -13.01 -19.56 5.13
N THR A 188 -13.97 -20.36 4.63
CA THR A 188 -14.15 -20.57 3.19
C THR A 188 -14.34 -19.24 2.44
N LEU A 189 -15.05 -18.27 3.03
CA LEU A 189 -15.31 -16.97 2.40
C LEU A 189 -14.02 -16.19 2.17
N TRP A 190 -13.08 -16.20 3.11
CA TRP A 190 -11.77 -15.57 2.94
C TRP A 190 -11.03 -16.13 1.73
N PHE A 191 -11.02 -17.45 1.58
CA PHE A 191 -10.39 -18.14 0.46
C PHE A 191 -11.05 -17.80 -0.89
N LEU A 192 -12.39 -17.73 -0.93
CA LEU A 192 -13.14 -17.32 -2.12
C LEU A 192 -12.84 -15.86 -2.50
N ASN A 193 -12.79 -14.95 -1.52
CA ASN A 193 -12.45 -13.55 -1.73
C ASN A 193 -11.01 -13.38 -2.21
N LEU A 194 -10.05 -14.11 -1.62
CA LEU A 194 -8.67 -14.14 -2.09
C LEU A 194 -8.62 -14.57 -3.56
N ARG A 195 -9.32 -15.65 -3.94
CA ARG A 195 -9.35 -16.09 -5.33
C ARG A 195 -9.88 -15.02 -6.27
N ALA A 196 -10.99 -14.36 -5.91
CA ALA A 196 -11.57 -13.29 -6.73
C ALA A 196 -10.61 -12.11 -6.89
N PHE A 197 -9.94 -11.71 -5.81
CA PHE A 197 -8.91 -10.67 -5.82
C PHE A 197 -7.74 -11.01 -6.74
N LEU A 198 -7.19 -12.22 -6.60
CA LEU A 198 -6.09 -12.70 -7.43
C LEU A 198 -6.49 -12.78 -8.91
N PHE A 199 -7.67 -13.32 -9.22
CA PHE A 199 -8.17 -13.41 -10.59
C PHE A 199 -8.22 -12.04 -11.27
N LEU A 200 -8.69 -11.01 -10.55
CA LEU A 200 -8.84 -9.64 -11.07
C LEU A 200 -7.50 -8.92 -11.24
N VAL A 201 -6.56 -9.09 -10.30
CA VAL A 201 -5.28 -8.36 -10.33
C VAL A 201 -4.26 -9.01 -11.27
N MET A 202 -4.23 -10.35 -11.32
CA MET A 202 -3.10 -11.08 -11.91
C MET A 202 -3.17 -11.21 -13.43
N ALA A 203 -4.35 -11.37 -14.04
CA ALA A 203 -4.57 -11.34 -15.49
C ALA A 203 -3.45 -11.95 -16.39
N ASN A 204 -2.85 -13.09 -16.02
CA ASN A 204 -1.72 -13.76 -16.71
C ASN A 204 -0.34 -13.10 -16.60
N ARG A 205 -0.12 -12.27 -15.58
CA ARG A 205 1.13 -11.57 -15.31
C ARG A 205 1.93 -12.25 -14.19
N PRO A 206 3.27 -12.13 -14.20
CA PRO A 206 4.09 -12.53 -13.06
C PRO A 206 3.60 -11.83 -11.78
N THR A 207 3.39 -12.58 -10.71
CA THR A 207 2.90 -12.03 -9.43
C THR A 207 3.66 -12.65 -8.27
N TYR A 208 4.10 -11.81 -7.35
CA TYR A 208 4.69 -12.21 -6.08
C TYR A 208 3.62 -12.08 -4.99
N LEU A 209 3.31 -13.19 -4.34
CA LEU A 209 2.31 -13.24 -3.28
C LEU A 209 3.00 -13.67 -1.98
N THR A 210 2.94 -12.82 -0.97
CA THR A 210 3.55 -13.04 0.33
C THR A 210 2.49 -13.07 1.42
N PHE A 211 2.49 -14.11 2.24
CA PHE A 211 1.67 -14.16 3.45
C PHE A 211 2.54 -14.17 4.70
N TYR A 212 2.19 -13.34 5.67
CA TYR A 212 2.72 -13.40 7.04
C TYR A 212 1.63 -13.94 7.95
N PHE A 213 1.78 -15.19 8.38
CA PHE A 213 0.84 -15.86 9.26
C PHE A 213 1.33 -15.79 10.70
N THR A 214 0.55 -15.13 11.55
CA THR A 214 0.84 -15.08 12.99
C THR A 214 -0.03 -16.04 13.79
N LEU A 215 -1.34 -16.14 13.54
CA LEU A 215 -2.21 -17.09 14.28
C LEU A 215 -3.41 -17.56 13.42
N PRO A 216 -3.24 -17.99 12.16
CA PRO A 216 -4.37 -18.46 11.38
C PRO A 216 -4.91 -19.77 11.96
N MET A 217 -6.17 -19.76 12.39
CA MET A 217 -6.98 -20.97 12.44
C MET A 217 -7.72 -21.06 11.12
N ALA A 218 -7.43 -22.07 10.30
CA ALA A 218 -8.15 -22.30 9.05
C ALA A 218 -9.23 -23.37 9.25
N THR A 219 -10.44 -23.03 8.86
CA THR A 219 -11.59 -23.94 8.74
C THR A 219 -12.27 -23.67 7.41
N PHE A 220 -12.30 -24.64 6.51
CA PHE A 220 -12.97 -24.46 5.22
C PHE A 220 -13.60 -25.76 4.76
N GLU A 221 -14.60 -25.63 3.90
CA GLU A 221 -15.31 -26.74 3.27
C GLU A 221 -14.69 -26.97 1.88
N PRO A 222 -13.94 -28.07 1.68
CA PRO A 222 -13.26 -28.35 0.41
C PRO A 222 -14.21 -28.35 -0.78
N GLU A 223 -15.44 -28.85 -0.59
CA GLU A 223 -16.47 -28.96 -1.62
C GLU A 223 -16.83 -27.59 -2.21
N GLU A 224 -16.83 -26.53 -1.40
CA GLU A 224 -17.10 -25.16 -1.87
C GLU A 224 -15.91 -24.56 -2.66
N LEU A 225 -14.70 -25.10 -2.46
CA LEU A 225 -13.49 -24.68 -3.18
C LEU A 225 -13.31 -25.42 -4.52
N GLU A 226 -13.93 -26.58 -4.69
CA GLU A 226 -13.81 -27.44 -5.89
C GLU A 226 -14.68 -26.98 -7.08
N VAL A 227 -15.79 -26.29 -6.84
CA VAL A 227 -16.88 -26.08 -7.83
C VAL A 227 -16.52 -25.11 -8.99
N ILE A 228 -15.33 -24.51 -9.00
CA ILE A 228 -15.07 -23.34 -9.84
C ILE A 228 -13.94 -23.63 -10.83
N GLU A 229 -14.24 -23.36 -12.11
CA GLU A 229 -13.43 -23.67 -13.30
C GLU A 229 -11.93 -23.45 -13.08
N ALA A 230 -11.12 -24.33 -13.67
CA ALA A 230 -9.67 -24.29 -13.57
C ALA A 230 -9.15 -22.88 -13.85
N SER A 231 -8.70 -22.18 -12.79
CA SER A 231 -8.04 -20.90 -12.95
C SER A 231 -6.86 -21.05 -13.91
N PRO A 232 -6.63 -20.08 -14.82
CA PRO A 232 -5.47 -20.05 -15.69
C PRO A 232 -4.19 -20.29 -14.88
N ARG A 233 -3.21 -20.99 -15.47
CA ARG A 233 -1.90 -21.14 -14.84
C ARG A 233 -1.20 -19.78 -14.87
N TYR A 234 -1.31 -19.04 -13.78
CA TYR A 234 -0.60 -17.79 -13.58
C TYR A 234 0.85 -18.05 -13.16
N ASN A 235 1.77 -17.17 -13.54
CA ASN A 235 3.13 -17.23 -13.02
C ASN A 235 3.19 -16.62 -11.61
N VAL A 236 2.85 -17.42 -10.60
CA VAL A 236 2.75 -16.96 -9.20
C VAL A 236 3.90 -17.50 -8.36
N HIS A 237 4.64 -16.59 -7.75
CA HIS A 237 5.65 -16.89 -6.76
C HIS A 237 5.05 -16.68 -5.37
N LEU A 238 4.69 -17.77 -4.70
CA LEU A 238 4.09 -17.74 -3.36
C LEU A 238 5.17 -17.87 -2.28
N THR A 239 5.17 -16.94 -1.32
CA THR A 239 6.05 -16.95 -0.14
C THR A 239 5.22 -16.92 1.13
N LEU A 240 5.49 -17.83 2.06
CA LEU A 240 4.85 -17.88 3.38
C LEU A 240 5.86 -17.64 4.48
N TYR A 241 5.52 -16.77 5.42
CA TYR A 241 6.22 -16.58 6.68
C TYR A 241 5.34 -17.09 7.81
N LEU A 242 5.80 -18.14 8.50
CA LEU A 242 5.09 -18.82 9.57
C LEU A 242 5.83 -18.57 10.89
N THR A 243 5.21 -17.88 11.84
CA THR A 243 5.91 -17.41 13.05
C THR A 243 5.81 -18.35 14.27
N TRP A 244 4.93 -19.37 14.25
CA TRP A 244 4.70 -20.26 15.41
C TRP A 244 5.01 -21.73 15.14
N GLN A 245 5.50 -22.42 16.18
CA GLN A 245 5.94 -23.81 16.12
C GLN A 245 4.79 -24.80 15.97
N ASP A 246 3.64 -24.51 16.58
CA ASP A 246 2.49 -25.41 16.62
C ASP A 246 1.26 -24.72 16.02
N MET A 247 1.23 -24.56 14.70
CA MET A 247 0.00 -24.14 14.01
C MET A 247 -0.91 -25.35 13.82
N PRO A 248 -1.99 -25.50 14.61
CA PRO A 248 -3.01 -26.47 14.28
C PRO A 248 -3.54 -26.12 12.88
N ASN A 249 -3.70 -27.13 12.02
CA ASN A 249 -4.26 -27.00 10.66
C ASN A 249 -3.35 -26.34 9.61
N ILE A 250 -2.02 -26.41 9.75
CA ILE A 250 -1.11 -26.00 8.67
C ILE A 250 -1.34 -26.77 7.36
N ALA A 251 -1.59 -28.08 7.43
CA ALA A 251 -1.82 -28.90 6.25
C ALA A 251 -3.10 -28.48 5.48
N PRO A 252 -4.28 -28.36 6.13
CA PRO A 252 -5.45 -27.77 5.49
C PRO A 252 -5.20 -26.39 4.88
N LEU A 253 -4.55 -25.47 5.62
CA LEU A 253 -4.21 -24.14 5.09
C LEU A 253 -3.36 -24.25 3.82
N MET A 254 -2.35 -25.11 3.85
CA MET A 254 -1.47 -25.35 2.73
C MET A 254 -2.21 -25.91 1.51
N ASP A 255 -3.07 -26.91 1.72
CA ASP A 255 -3.86 -27.51 0.65
C ASP A 255 -4.80 -26.48 0.00
N ALA A 256 -5.49 -25.67 0.80
CA ALA A 256 -6.36 -24.61 0.30
C ALA A 256 -5.57 -23.54 -0.50
N LEU A 257 -4.42 -23.09 0.01
CA LEU A 257 -3.58 -22.10 -0.67
C LEU A 257 -3.05 -22.65 -2.01
N LEU A 258 -2.55 -23.88 -2.02
CA LEU A 258 -2.05 -24.52 -3.24
C LEU A 258 -3.17 -24.74 -4.26
N TRP A 259 -4.37 -25.11 -3.81
CA TRP A 259 -5.52 -25.32 -4.66
C TRP A 259 -6.00 -24.04 -5.34
N ILE A 260 -6.05 -22.94 -4.59
CA ILE A 260 -6.60 -21.65 -5.04
C ILE A 260 -5.57 -20.84 -5.83
N ILE A 261 -4.33 -20.78 -5.36
CA ILE A 261 -3.29 -19.92 -5.95
C ILE A 261 -2.61 -20.63 -7.12
N ARG A 262 -2.45 -21.96 -7.04
CA ARG A 262 -1.72 -22.79 -8.02
C ARG A 262 -0.35 -22.19 -8.39
N PRO A 263 0.54 -21.97 -7.41
CA PRO A 263 1.78 -21.26 -7.64
C PRO A 263 2.76 -22.03 -8.53
N THR A 264 3.55 -21.30 -9.32
CA THR A 264 4.67 -21.86 -10.12
C THR A 264 5.91 -22.10 -9.26
N SER A 265 6.10 -21.28 -8.21
CA SER A 265 7.08 -21.55 -7.18
C SER A 265 6.54 -21.22 -5.81
N PHE A 266 7.02 -21.93 -4.82
CA PHE A 266 6.51 -21.86 -3.47
C PHE A 266 7.66 -21.88 -2.47
N THR A 267 7.70 -20.89 -1.57
CA THR A 267 8.74 -20.76 -0.53
C THR A 267 8.10 -20.66 0.85
N ILE A 268 8.57 -21.45 1.81
CA ILE A 268 8.16 -21.35 3.22
C ILE A 268 9.36 -20.93 4.05
N TYR A 269 9.17 -19.86 4.82
CA TYR A 269 10.01 -19.47 5.93
C TYR A 269 9.33 -19.88 7.24
N HIS A 270 9.98 -20.78 7.97
CA HIS A 270 9.55 -21.20 9.31
C HIS A 270 10.77 -21.13 10.23
N HIS A 271 10.75 -20.18 11.16
CA HIS A 271 11.89 -19.85 12.02
C HIS A 271 13.20 -19.63 11.22
N THR A 272 14.18 -20.51 11.39
CA THR A 272 15.50 -20.49 10.72
C THR A 272 15.57 -21.36 9.47
N GLN A 273 14.47 -22.01 9.10
CA GLN A 273 14.41 -22.95 7.99
C GLN A 273 13.71 -22.31 6.78
N VAL A 274 14.24 -22.63 5.60
CA VAL A 274 13.70 -22.18 4.30
C VAL A 274 13.46 -23.41 3.44
N TYR A 275 12.23 -23.57 2.97
CA TYR A 275 11.83 -24.64 2.07
C TYR A 275 11.42 -24.04 0.73
N ILE A 276 12.00 -24.51 -0.38
CA ILE A 276 11.73 -23.99 -1.73
C ILE A 276 11.25 -25.12 -2.63
N PHE A 277 10.10 -24.92 -3.26
CA PHE A 277 9.46 -25.84 -4.20
C PHE A 277 9.24 -25.14 -5.53
N ARG A 278 9.43 -25.86 -6.64
CA ARG A 278 9.20 -25.40 -8.02
C ARG A 278 8.41 -26.47 -8.76
N PHE A 279 7.36 -26.07 -9.48
CA PHE A 279 6.43 -26.96 -10.16
C PHE A 279 6.48 -26.81 -11.68
#